data_AF-A0A4Q3RHQ5-F1
#
_entry.id   AF-A0A4Q3RHQ5-F1
#
_cell.length_a   1.000
_cell.length_b   1.000
_cell.length_c   1.000
_cell.angle_alpha   90.00
_cell.angle_beta   90.00
_cell.angle_gamma   90.00
#
_symmetry.space_group_name_H-M   'P 1'
#
loop_
_entity.id
_entity.type
_entity.pdbx_description
1 polymer ?
#
loop_
_entity_poly.entity_id
_entity_poly.type
_entity_poly.pdbx_seq_one_letter_code
_entity_poly.pdbx_strand_id
1 'polypeptide(L)'
;MKSFDVPVVYRSPLISAIKKKRKEEDRMKKDFSPTMLDFGPLKIYLARHFGFCYGVENAIDIAFRTIDENPGKRIFLLSEMIHNPQVNADLRNSGVQFLQDNKGTQIIPFETVTADDIVLIPAFGTTLTIEKKLRDIGIQVEEYNTTCPFVEKVWNRSEVIAQKAYTIVIHGKPSHEETRATFSHAAANAPSVVVKDMQQT
;
A
#
# COMPACT_ATOMS: atom_id res chain seq x y z
N MET A 1 7.78 -16.01 -11.12
CA MET A 1 7.62 -15.04 -10.01
C MET A 1 7.46 -13.69 -10.68
N LYS A 2 6.46 -12.87 -10.30
CA LYS A 2 6.27 -11.53 -10.87
C LYS A 2 7.54 -10.71 -10.63
N SER A 3 8.00 -9.98 -11.64
CA SER A 3 9.10 -9.01 -11.54
C SER A 3 8.49 -7.62 -11.49
N PHE A 4 9.10 -6.73 -10.72
CA PHE A 4 8.67 -5.34 -10.56
C PHE A 4 9.79 -4.42 -11.03
N ASP A 5 9.44 -3.34 -11.72
CA ASP A 5 10.39 -2.32 -12.13
C ASP A 5 10.49 -1.20 -11.09
N VAL A 6 10.91 -1.56 -9.88
CA VAL A 6 11.19 -0.59 -8.82
C VAL A 6 12.45 0.22 -9.18
N PRO A 7 12.42 1.58 -9.12
CA PRO A 7 13.55 2.43 -9.45
C PRO A 7 14.87 1.99 -8.80
N VAL A 8 15.95 2.06 -9.57
CA VAL A 8 17.28 1.56 -9.18
C VAL A 8 17.79 2.26 -7.91
N VAL A 9 17.41 3.52 -7.68
CA VAL A 9 17.77 4.28 -6.46
C VAL A 9 17.31 3.61 -5.17
N TYR A 10 16.26 2.79 -5.20
CA TYR A 10 15.78 2.04 -4.04
C TYR A 10 16.48 0.68 -3.87
N ARG A 11 17.37 0.29 -4.78
CA ARG A 11 18.06 -0.99 -4.76
C ARG A 11 19.49 -0.81 -4.28
N SER A 12 19.91 -1.67 -3.35
CA SER A 12 21.31 -1.80 -2.95
C SER A 12 21.92 -3.07 -3.54
N PRO A 13 23.09 -2.99 -4.23
CA PRO A 13 23.78 -4.16 -4.74
C PRO A 13 24.14 -5.17 -3.65
N LEU A 14 24.60 -4.68 -2.50
CA LEU A 14 24.94 -5.51 -1.33
C LEU A 14 23.70 -6.26 -0.82
N ILE A 15 22.61 -5.54 -0.57
CA ILE A 15 21.36 -6.14 -0.08
C ILE A 15 20.81 -7.16 -1.10
N SER A 16 20.91 -6.84 -2.39
CA SER A 16 20.46 -7.73 -3.46
C SER A 16 21.27 -9.02 -3.50
N ALA A 17 22.60 -8.94 -3.38
CA ALA A 17 23.48 -10.09 -3.31
C ALA A 17 23.17 -10.97 -2.08
N ILE A 18 22.97 -10.35 -0.91
CA ILE A 18 22.62 -11.06 0.33
C ILE A 18 21.27 -11.77 0.18
N LYS A 19 20.23 -11.06 -0.27
CA LYS A 19 18.89 -11.65 -0.50
C LYS A 19 18.92 -12.78 -1.53
N LYS A 20 19.74 -12.67 -2.59
CA LYS A 20 19.91 -13.70 -3.62
C LYS A 20 20.51 -14.97 -3.02
N LYS A 21 21.67 -14.86 -2.35
CA LYS A 21 22.33 -15.99 -1.67
C LYS A 21 21.38 -16.68 -0.68
N ARG A 22 20.71 -15.88 0.14
CA ARG A 22 19.72 -16.34 1.13
C ARG A 22 18.50 -17.04 0.52
N LYS A 23 18.13 -16.73 -0.73
CA LYS A 23 17.05 -17.38 -1.48
C LYS A 23 17.52 -18.68 -2.14
N GLU A 24 18.78 -18.75 -2.57
CA GLU A 24 19.40 -19.96 -3.11
C GLU A 24 19.54 -21.03 -2.02
N GLU A 25 19.96 -20.63 -0.81
CA GLU A 25 20.09 -21.52 0.35
C GLU A 25 18.74 -21.98 0.92
N ASP A 26 17.77 -21.06 1.01
CA ASP A 26 16.44 -21.34 1.56
C ASP A 26 15.37 -20.56 0.78
N ARG A 27 14.86 -21.19 -0.28
CA ARG A 27 13.87 -20.58 -1.18
C ARG A 27 12.53 -20.29 -0.48
N MET A 28 12.15 -21.15 0.47
CA MET A 28 10.85 -21.08 1.15
C MET A 28 10.85 -20.14 2.35
N LYS A 29 12.00 -19.55 2.69
CA LYS A 29 12.15 -18.64 3.83
C LYS A 29 11.72 -19.27 5.15
N LYS A 30 12.04 -20.54 5.35
CA LYS A 30 11.79 -21.27 6.59
C LYS A 30 12.83 -20.99 7.67
N ASP A 31 14.05 -20.64 7.26
CA ASP A 31 15.08 -20.18 8.18
C ASP A 31 14.90 -18.68 8.44
N PHE A 32 14.46 -18.36 9.65
CA PHE A 32 14.22 -16.99 10.11
C PHE A 32 15.46 -16.31 10.70
N SER A 33 16.59 -17.01 10.79
CA SER A 33 17.82 -16.46 11.34
C SER A 33 18.31 -15.26 10.51
N PRO A 34 18.89 -14.24 11.17
CA PRO A 34 19.50 -13.11 10.47
C PRO A 34 20.73 -13.57 9.68
N THR A 35 21.05 -12.85 8.63
CA THR A 35 22.36 -12.98 7.97
C THR A 35 23.40 -12.27 8.82
N MET A 36 24.41 -12.99 9.29
CA MET A 36 25.56 -12.42 9.96
C MET A 36 26.65 -12.09 8.94
N LEU A 37 27.09 -10.84 8.91
CA LEU A 37 28.30 -10.40 8.22
C LEU A 37 29.38 -10.19 9.28
N ASP A 38 30.43 -11.01 9.22
CA ASP A 38 31.53 -10.99 10.19
C ASP A 38 32.73 -10.21 9.62
N PHE A 39 33.11 -9.13 10.30
CA PHE A 39 34.26 -8.30 9.98
C PHE A 39 35.31 -8.34 11.10
N GLY A 40 35.32 -9.39 11.94
CA GLY A 40 36.23 -9.54 13.09
C GLY A 40 35.66 -8.84 14.33
N PRO A 41 36.21 -7.70 14.78
CA PRO A 41 35.70 -6.98 15.95
C PRO A 41 34.28 -6.42 15.75
N LEU A 42 33.81 -6.31 14.50
CA LEU A 42 32.46 -5.86 14.17
C LEU A 42 31.65 -7.00 13.54
N LYS A 43 30.44 -7.23 14.06
CA LYS A 43 29.47 -8.16 13.48
C LYS A 43 28.19 -7.42 13.16
N ILE A 44 27.73 -7.53 11.92
CA ILE A 44 26.48 -6.91 11.44
C ILE A 44 25.45 -8.00 11.22
N TYR A 45 24.28 -7.86 11.83
CA TYR A 45 23.15 -8.77 11.66
C TYR A 45 22.08 -8.10 10.82
N LEU A 46 21.79 -8.69 9.67
CA LEU A 46 20.68 -8.28 8.81
C LEU A 46 19.52 -9.25 9.01
N ALA A 47 18.36 -8.73 9.38
CA ALA A 47 17.15 -9.55 9.56
C ALA A 47 16.88 -10.41 8.31
N ARG A 48 16.24 -11.58 8.49
CA ARG A 48 15.82 -12.43 7.35
C ARG A 48 14.87 -11.69 6.41
N HIS A 49 13.95 -10.92 6.98
CA HIS A 49 12.92 -10.17 6.26
C HIS A 49 13.10 -8.68 6.53
N PHE A 50 13.39 -7.92 5.48
CA PHE A 50 13.57 -6.46 5.54
C PHE A 50 13.44 -5.84 4.15
N GLY A 51 13.19 -4.52 4.12
CA GLY A 51 12.96 -3.75 2.90
C GLY A 51 11.52 -3.90 2.39
N PHE A 52 11.31 -3.59 1.11
CA PHE A 52 9.99 -3.62 0.50
C PHE A 52 9.40 -5.03 0.45
N CYS A 53 8.10 -5.11 0.77
CA CYS A 53 7.30 -6.31 0.56
C CYS A 53 6.70 -6.27 -0.85
N TYR A 54 6.12 -7.39 -1.27
CA TYR A 54 5.46 -7.52 -2.57
C TYR A 54 4.45 -6.40 -2.86
N GLY A 55 3.60 -6.05 -1.87
CA GLY A 55 2.58 -5.01 -2.05
C GLY A 55 3.20 -3.63 -2.29
N VAL A 56 4.27 -3.31 -1.58
CA VAL A 56 5.01 -2.05 -1.74
C VAL A 56 5.73 -2.00 -3.09
N GLU A 57 6.43 -3.08 -3.48
CA GLU A 57 7.10 -3.14 -4.79
C GLU A 57 6.10 -2.98 -5.94
N ASN A 58 4.94 -3.65 -5.85
CA ASN A 58 3.87 -3.54 -6.84
C ASN A 58 3.27 -2.13 -6.91
N ALA A 59 3.04 -1.48 -5.77
CA ALA A 59 2.49 -0.13 -5.75
C ALA A 59 3.46 0.91 -6.34
N ILE A 60 4.74 0.82 -6.00
CA ILE A 60 5.79 1.67 -6.57
C ILE A 60 5.86 1.47 -8.09
N ASP A 61 5.93 0.22 -8.55
CA ASP A 61 6.00 -0.13 -9.97
C ASP A 61 4.81 0.45 -10.76
N ILE A 62 3.58 0.27 -10.26
CA ILE A 62 2.38 0.84 -10.90
C ILE A 62 2.43 2.36 -10.91
N ALA A 63 2.81 3.02 -9.81
CA ALA A 63 2.82 4.47 -9.72
C ALA A 63 3.82 5.11 -10.70
N PHE A 64 5.07 4.64 -10.73
CA PHE A 64 6.07 5.18 -11.65
C PHE A 64 5.74 4.86 -13.11
N ARG A 65 5.26 3.64 -13.39
CA ARG A 65 4.79 3.29 -14.75
C ARG A 65 3.62 4.17 -15.20
N THR A 66 2.69 4.49 -14.29
CA THR A 66 1.56 5.40 -14.59
C THR A 66 2.06 6.79 -14.98
N ILE A 67 3.10 7.29 -14.31
CA ILE A 67 3.72 8.59 -14.65
C ILE A 67 4.36 8.52 -16.05
N ASP A 68 5.13 7.48 -16.32
CA ASP A 68 5.87 7.33 -17.58
C ASP A 68 4.93 7.12 -18.78
N GLU A 69 3.84 6.36 -18.60
CA GLU A 69 2.86 6.05 -19.65
C GLU A 69 1.89 7.19 -19.96
N ASN A 70 1.77 8.21 -19.09
CA ASN A 70 0.80 9.29 -19.22
C ASN A 70 1.44 10.69 -19.27
N PRO A 71 2.32 10.98 -20.25
CA PRO A 71 3.00 12.27 -20.35
C PRO A 71 1.99 13.42 -20.51
N GLY A 72 2.17 14.46 -19.71
CA GLY A 72 1.34 15.68 -19.75
C GLY A 72 -0.01 15.57 -19.04
N LYS A 73 -0.39 14.40 -18.50
CA LYS A 73 -1.58 14.25 -17.65
C LYS A 73 -1.30 14.75 -16.24
N ARG A 74 -2.33 15.29 -15.57
CA ARG A 74 -2.30 15.55 -14.12
C ARG A 74 -2.52 14.24 -13.40
N ILE A 75 -1.58 13.89 -12.53
CA ILE A 75 -1.62 12.66 -11.74
C ILE A 75 -1.71 13.02 -10.27
N PHE A 76 -2.73 12.48 -9.62
CA PHE A 76 -2.96 12.59 -8.20
C PHE A 76 -2.72 11.25 -7.53
N LEU A 77 -2.24 11.29 -6.29
CA LEU A 77 -2.35 10.20 -5.35
C LEU A 77 -3.37 10.59 -4.29
N LEU A 78 -4.28 9.69 -3.95
CA LEU A 78 -5.35 10.00 -3.01
C LEU A 78 -4.79 10.45 -1.64
N SER A 79 -3.81 9.72 -1.11
CA SER A 79 -3.06 10.07 0.11
C SER A 79 -1.60 9.66 -0.04
N GLU A 80 -0.85 9.35 1.03
CA GLU A 80 0.49 8.80 0.87
C GLU A 80 0.44 7.42 0.19
N MET A 81 1.33 7.16 -0.78
CA MET A 81 1.34 5.85 -1.46
C MET A 81 1.64 4.72 -0.46
N ILE A 82 2.64 5.00 0.37
CA ILE A 82 3.14 4.21 1.50
C ILE A 82 3.66 5.20 2.56
N HIS A 83 3.80 4.78 3.82
CA HIS A 83 4.40 5.61 4.87
C HIS A 83 5.94 5.64 4.77
N ASN A 84 6.45 6.08 3.61
CA ASN A 84 7.86 6.32 3.36
C ASN A 84 8.05 7.74 2.79
N PRO A 85 8.57 8.68 3.59
CA PRO A 85 8.73 10.08 3.16
C PRO A 85 9.58 10.25 1.91
N GLN A 86 10.63 9.44 1.74
CA GLN A 86 11.51 9.53 0.58
C GLN A 86 10.78 9.15 -0.70
N VAL A 87 10.06 8.02 -0.70
CA VAL A 87 9.28 7.60 -1.88
C VAL A 87 8.18 8.61 -2.22
N ASN A 88 7.48 9.14 -1.21
CA ASN A 88 6.47 10.18 -1.46
C ASN A 88 7.10 11.50 -1.97
N ALA A 89 8.32 11.84 -1.55
CA ALA A 89 9.04 13.01 -2.07
C ALA A 89 9.45 12.80 -3.54
N ASP A 90 9.93 11.61 -3.89
CA ASP A 90 10.30 11.27 -5.27
C ASP A 90 9.08 11.36 -6.21
N LEU A 91 7.92 10.84 -5.78
CA LEU A 91 6.66 10.99 -6.55
C LEU A 91 6.26 12.46 -6.75
N ARG A 92 6.41 13.30 -5.72
CA ARG A 92 6.15 14.75 -5.86
C ARG A 92 7.12 15.41 -6.84
N ASN A 93 8.40 15.04 -6.79
CA ASN A 93 9.41 15.53 -7.72
C ASN A 93 9.13 15.09 -9.16
N SER A 94 8.46 13.95 -9.35
CA SER A 94 7.94 13.47 -10.63
C SER A 94 6.61 14.11 -11.05
N GLY A 95 6.09 15.10 -10.30
CA GLY A 95 4.89 15.86 -10.65
C GLY A 95 3.57 15.33 -10.07
N VAL A 96 3.61 14.28 -9.25
CA VAL A 96 2.40 13.74 -8.59
C VAL A 96 1.94 14.67 -7.47
N GLN A 97 0.65 14.98 -7.46
CA GLN A 97 0.01 15.79 -6.42
C GLN A 97 -0.78 14.90 -5.44
N PHE A 98 -1.00 15.36 -4.20
CA PHE A 98 -1.66 14.57 -3.16
C PHE A 98 -3.00 15.20 -2.80
N LEU A 99 -4.09 14.44 -2.90
CA LEU A 99 -5.44 14.96 -2.59
C LEU A 99 -5.66 15.10 -1.09
N GLN A 100 -5.10 14.19 -0.30
CA GLN A 100 -5.23 14.14 1.16
C GLN A 100 -3.87 13.88 1.83
N ASP A 101 -3.79 14.19 3.12
CA ASP A 101 -2.71 13.69 3.98
C ASP A 101 -2.98 12.24 4.44
N ASN A 102 -2.05 11.65 5.19
CA ASN A 102 -2.19 10.28 5.72
C ASN A 102 -3.26 10.14 6.84
N LYS A 103 -3.83 11.25 7.31
CA LYS A 103 -4.94 11.26 8.27
C LYS A 103 -6.29 11.40 7.57
N GLY A 104 -6.30 11.58 6.25
CA GLY A 104 -7.50 11.82 5.44
C GLY A 104 -7.93 13.29 5.41
N THR A 105 -7.11 14.22 5.91
CA THR A 105 -7.35 15.66 5.76
C THR A 105 -7.17 16.03 4.31
N GLN A 106 -8.16 16.68 3.72
CA GLN A 106 -8.07 17.15 2.34
C GLN A 106 -7.02 18.26 2.20
N ILE A 107 -6.10 18.08 1.25
CA ILE A 107 -5.08 19.06 0.86
C ILE A 107 -5.54 19.79 -0.41
N ILE A 108 -6.01 19.03 -1.41
CA ILE A 108 -6.52 19.56 -2.67
C ILE A 108 -8.01 19.21 -2.76
N PRO A 109 -8.90 20.19 -3.06
CA PRO A 109 -10.32 19.91 -3.22
C PRO A 109 -10.60 18.94 -4.37
N PHE A 110 -11.39 17.91 -4.10
CA PHE A 110 -11.80 16.92 -5.12
C PHE A 110 -12.54 17.58 -6.29
N GLU A 111 -13.15 18.74 -6.06
CA GLU A 111 -13.89 19.52 -7.05
C GLU A 111 -12.96 20.12 -8.13
N THR A 112 -11.64 20.10 -7.90
CA THR A 112 -10.61 20.50 -8.88
C THR A 112 -10.12 19.33 -9.76
N VAL A 113 -10.57 18.12 -9.47
CA VAL A 113 -10.27 16.91 -10.22
C VAL A 113 -11.32 16.74 -11.31
N THR A 114 -10.91 16.40 -12.52
CA THR A 114 -11.78 16.16 -13.69
C THR A 114 -11.63 14.73 -14.19
N ALA A 115 -12.55 14.27 -15.05
CA ALA A 115 -12.48 12.94 -15.67
C ALA A 115 -11.23 12.70 -16.53
N ASP A 116 -10.51 13.77 -16.93
CA ASP A 116 -9.27 13.67 -17.69
C ASP A 116 -8.02 13.43 -16.82
N ASP A 117 -8.14 13.63 -15.50
CA ASP A 117 -7.06 13.43 -14.53
C ASP A 117 -6.93 11.94 -14.16
N ILE A 118 -5.78 11.56 -13.62
CA ILE A 118 -5.52 10.23 -13.07
C ILE A 118 -5.45 10.32 -11.55
N VAL A 119 -6.12 9.40 -10.84
CA VAL A 119 -6.03 9.28 -9.38
C VAL A 119 -5.59 7.87 -8.99
N LEU A 120 -4.38 7.77 -8.45
CA LEU A 120 -3.81 6.57 -7.89
C LEU A 120 -4.38 6.32 -6.48
N ILE A 121 -4.90 5.12 -6.25
CA ILE A 121 -5.30 4.66 -4.91
C ILE A 121 -4.06 4.07 -4.21
N PRO A 122 -3.75 4.43 -2.95
CA PRO A 122 -2.56 3.97 -2.24
C PRO A 122 -2.61 2.47 -1.91
N ALA A 123 -1.47 1.91 -1.50
CA ALA A 123 -1.34 0.48 -1.21
C ALA A 123 -2.24 -0.02 -0.07
N PHE A 124 -2.71 0.90 0.79
CA PHE A 124 -3.63 0.64 1.90
C PHE A 124 -5.10 0.58 1.47
N GLY A 125 -5.39 0.96 0.23
CA GLY A 125 -6.75 1.10 -0.28
C GLY A 125 -7.45 2.38 0.14
N THR A 126 -8.76 2.43 -0.11
CA THR A 126 -9.61 3.57 0.24
C THR A 126 -11.01 3.11 0.66
N THR A 127 -11.83 4.05 1.14
CA THR A 127 -13.22 3.77 1.53
C THR A 127 -14.14 3.75 0.31
N LEU A 128 -15.23 2.98 0.39
CA LEU A 128 -16.25 2.91 -0.66
C LEU A 128 -16.84 4.30 -0.97
N THR A 129 -16.95 5.17 0.03
CA THR A 129 -17.43 6.55 -0.16
C THR A 129 -16.49 7.37 -1.04
N ILE A 130 -15.18 7.27 -0.83
CA ILE A 130 -14.19 7.99 -1.65
C ILE A 130 -14.12 7.38 -3.05
N GLU A 131 -14.14 6.05 -3.18
CA GLU A 131 -14.21 5.38 -4.48
C GLU A 131 -15.43 5.85 -5.27
N LYS A 132 -16.60 5.90 -4.64
CA LYS A 132 -17.81 6.41 -5.28
C LYS A 132 -17.64 7.87 -5.70
N LYS A 133 -17.08 8.73 -4.82
CA LYS A 133 -16.85 10.15 -5.15
C LYS A 133 -15.96 10.30 -6.40
N LEU A 134 -14.89 9.52 -6.51
CA LEU A 134 -14.00 9.54 -7.66
C LEU A 134 -14.70 9.03 -8.94
N ARG A 135 -15.48 7.95 -8.83
CA ARG A 135 -16.28 7.43 -9.95
C ARG A 135 -17.33 8.43 -10.43
N ASP A 136 -17.99 9.13 -9.51
CA ASP A 136 -18.98 10.16 -9.84
C ASP A 136 -18.35 11.34 -10.61
N ILE A 137 -17.05 11.61 -10.42
CA ILE A 137 -16.27 12.59 -11.22
C ILE A 137 -15.91 12.05 -12.61
N GLY A 138 -15.93 10.73 -12.81
CA GLY A 138 -15.55 10.06 -14.06
C GLY A 138 -14.15 9.42 -14.04
N ILE A 139 -13.49 9.36 -12.88
CA ILE A 139 -12.16 8.76 -12.72
C ILE A 139 -12.21 7.23 -12.89
N GLN A 140 -11.27 6.69 -13.66
CA GLN A 140 -11.05 5.25 -13.83
C GLN A 140 -10.26 4.66 -12.65
N VAL A 141 -10.93 4.48 -11.51
CA VAL A 141 -10.29 4.08 -10.24
C VAL A 141 -9.58 2.72 -10.36
N GLU A 142 -10.18 1.74 -11.02
CA GLU A 142 -9.65 0.37 -11.11
C GLU A 142 -8.32 0.26 -11.84
N GLU A 143 -8.13 1.07 -12.87
CA GLU A 143 -6.92 1.04 -13.70
C GLU A 143 -5.68 1.46 -12.90
N TYR A 144 -5.87 2.35 -11.93
CA TYR A 144 -4.82 2.98 -11.13
C TYR A 144 -4.92 2.61 -9.65
N ASN A 145 -5.54 1.48 -9.34
CA ASN A 145 -5.64 0.99 -7.97
C ASN A 145 -4.38 0.21 -7.56
N THR A 146 -3.61 0.74 -6.61
CA THR A 146 -2.39 0.07 -6.11
C THR A 146 -2.60 -0.72 -4.82
N THR A 147 -3.86 -0.88 -4.37
CA THR A 147 -4.19 -1.61 -3.14
C THR A 147 -3.49 -2.96 -3.10
N CYS A 148 -2.84 -3.25 -1.98
CA CYS A 148 -2.13 -4.49 -1.79
C CYS A 148 -3.11 -5.67 -1.86
N PRO A 149 -2.86 -6.73 -2.67
CA PRO A 149 -3.76 -7.88 -2.74
C PRO A 149 -3.97 -8.61 -1.41
N PHE A 150 -3.06 -8.43 -0.44
CA PHE A 150 -3.24 -8.97 0.91
C PHE A 150 -4.24 -8.15 1.74
N VAL A 151 -4.39 -6.85 1.47
CA VAL A 151 -5.44 -6.00 2.05
C VAL A 151 -6.79 -6.37 1.44
N GLU A 152 -6.89 -6.46 0.11
CA GLU A 152 -8.10 -6.92 -0.58
C GLU A 152 -8.54 -8.31 -0.12
N LYS A 153 -7.59 -9.20 0.18
CA LYS A 153 -7.90 -10.53 0.74
C LYS A 153 -8.61 -10.43 2.09
N VAL A 154 -8.30 -9.43 2.92
CA VAL A 154 -9.04 -9.18 4.17
C VAL A 154 -10.47 -8.76 3.86
N TRP A 155 -10.68 -7.87 2.88
CA TRP A 155 -12.00 -7.40 2.48
C TRP A 155 -12.85 -8.55 1.92
N ASN A 156 -12.31 -9.34 0.98
CA ASN A 156 -12.96 -10.52 0.42
C ASN A 156 -13.33 -11.54 1.50
N ARG A 157 -12.47 -11.72 2.52
CA ARG A 157 -12.77 -12.62 3.64
C ARG A 157 -13.90 -12.06 4.51
N SER A 158 -13.93 -10.75 4.69
CA SER A 158 -14.99 -10.04 5.42
C SER A 158 -16.36 -10.26 4.76
N GLU A 159 -16.44 -10.20 3.43
CA GLU A 159 -17.67 -10.45 2.66
C GLU A 159 -18.15 -11.90 2.81
N VAL A 160 -17.24 -12.88 2.72
CA VAL A 160 -17.58 -14.30 2.93
C VAL A 160 -18.11 -14.57 4.34
N ILE A 161 -17.62 -13.85 5.35
CA ILE A 161 -18.10 -13.94 6.73
C ILE A 161 -19.48 -13.27 6.85
N ALA A 162 -19.68 -12.12 6.20
CA ALA A 162 -20.93 -11.39 6.17
C ALA A 162 -22.08 -12.23 5.57
N GLN A 163 -21.82 -13.00 4.50
CA GLN A 163 -22.79 -13.93 3.89
C GLN A 163 -23.31 -14.99 4.87
N LYS A 164 -22.61 -15.23 5.98
CA LYS A 164 -23.03 -16.15 7.05
C LYS A 164 -23.70 -15.44 8.24
N ALA A 165 -24.07 -14.17 8.07
CA ALA A 165 -24.72 -13.33 9.07
C ALA A 165 -23.92 -13.15 10.39
N TYR A 166 -22.58 -13.20 10.30
CA TYR A 166 -21.71 -12.89 11.43
C TYR A 166 -21.39 -11.39 11.53
N THR A 167 -21.11 -10.95 12.76
CA THR A 167 -20.46 -9.65 13.03
C THR A 167 -18.96 -9.72 12.74
N ILE A 168 -18.38 -8.64 12.22
CA ILE A 168 -16.97 -8.56 11.89
C ILE A 168 -16.26 -7.68 12.92
N VAL A 169 -15.27 -8.26 13.61
CA VAL A 169 -14.39 -7.53 14.53
C VAL A 169 -13.06 -7.28 13.85
N ILE A 170 -12.72 -6.02 13.62
CA ILE A 170 -11.47 -5.59 13.00
C ILE A 170 -10.52 -5.13 14.11
N HIS A 171 -9.43 -5.87 14.32
CA HIS A 171 -8.40 -5.45 15.27
C HIS A 171 -7.40 -4.52 14.58
N GLY A 172 -7.37 -3.24 14.97
CA GLY A 172 -6.53 -2.24 14.33
C GLY A 172 -6.68 -0.84 14.91
N LYS A 173 -5.83 0.09 14.47
CA LYS A 173 -5.93 1.50 14.86
C LYS A 173 -7.05 2.17 14.07
N PRO A 174 -8.13 2.70 14.68
CA PRO A 174 -9.27 3.27 13.96
C PRO A 174 -8.90 4.44 13.03
N SER A 175 -7.84 5.18 13.36
CA SER A 175 -7.37 6.32 12.57
C SER A 175 -6.50 5.94 11.38
N HIS A 176 -6.02 4.69 11.28
CA HIS A 176 -5.13 4.26 10.20
C HIS A 176 -5.90 4.03 8.89
N GLU A 177 -5.32 4.41 7.76
CA GLU A 177 -5.97 4.40 6.44
C GLU A 177 -6.50 3.02 6.06
N GLU A 178 -5.66 1.99 6.18
CA GLU A 178 -6.04 0.59 5.94
C GLU A 178 -7.21 0.13 6.83
N THR A 179 -7.26 0.57 8.09
CA THR A 179 -8.35 0.22 9.01
C THR A 179 -9.65 0.90 8.57
N ARG A 180 -9.60 2.18 8.18
CA ARG A 180 -10.78 2.92 7.69
C ARG A 180 -11.32 2.29 6.41
N ALA A 181 -10.44 1.95 5.47
CA ALA A 181 -10.81 1.25 4.24
C ALA A 181 -11.43 -0.12 4.57
N THR A 182 -10.75 -0.94 5.36
CA THR A 182 -11.24 -2.27 5.78
C THR A 182 -12.58 -2.21 6.47
N PHE A 183 -12.77 -1.25 7.39
CA PHE A 183 -14.05 -1.03 8.05
C PHE A 183 -15.14 -0.61 7.04
N SER A 184 -14.84 0.30 6.12
CA SER A 184 -15.80 0.74 5.09
C SER A 184 -16.29 -0.42 4.24
N HIS A 185 -15.40 -1.31 3.81
CA HIS A 185 -15.73 -2.49 3.01
C HIS A 185 -16.51 -3.54 3.80
N ALA A 186 -16.10 -3.82 5.04
CA ALA A 186 -16.78 -4.79 5.92
C ALA A 186 -18.18 -4.31 6.34
N ALA A 187 -18.31 -3.05 6.77
CA ALA A 187 -19.54 -2.46 7.27
C ALA A 187 -20.64 -2.33 6.21
N ALA A 188 -20.28 -2.34 4.92
CA ALA A 188 -21.23 -2.37 3.82
C ALA A 188 -22.03 -3.68 3.77
N ASN A 189 -21.47 -4.78 4.29
CA ASN A 189 -22.03 -6.12 4.15
C ASN A 189 -22.44 -6.76 5.49
N ALA A 190 -21.88 -6.33 6.62
CA ALA A 190 -22.22 -6.84 7.94
C ALA A 190 -21.99 -5.82 9.07
N PRO A 191 -22.69 -5.95 10.21
CA PRO A 191 -22.34 -5.22 11.42
C PRO A 191 -20.85 -5.40 11.73
N SER A 192 -20.14 -4.29 11.87
CA SER A 192 -18.69 -4.29 12.01
C SER A 192 -18.25 -3.33 13.11
N VAL A 193 -17.19 -3.68 13.83
CA VAL A 193 -16.57 -2.83 14.85
C VAL A 193 -15.04 -2.85 14.72
N VAL A 194 -14.39 -1.74 15.06
CA VAL A 194 -12.93 -1.65 15.16
C VAL A 194 -12.52 -1.65 16.62
N VAL A 195 -11.60 -2.54 16.98
CA VAL A 195 -11.04 -2.66 18.33
C VAL A 195 -9.54 -2.40 18.25
N LYS A 196 -9.02 -1.43 19.00
CA LYS A 196 -7.57 -1.14 19.04
C LYS A 196 -6.84 -1.97 20.11
N ASP A 197 -7.48 -2.16 21.25
CA ASP A 197 -6.92 -2.80 22.44
C ASP A 197 -8.04 -3.30 23.37
N MET A 198 -7.65 -4.02 24.43
CA MET A 198 -8.57 -4.65 25.40
C MET A 198 -9.41 -3.64 26.21
N GLN A 199 -9.11 -2.34 26.19
CA GLN A 199 -9.93 -1.34 26.90
C GLN A 199 -11.15 -0.93 26.07
N GLN A 200 -11.20 -1.30 24.80
CA GLN A 200 -12.27 -0.96 23.84
C GLN A 200 -13.21 -2.13 23.54
N THR A 201 -13.03 -3.27 24.20
CA THR A 201 -13.90 -4.46 24.14
C THR A 201 -14.87 -4.48 25.30
#